data_AF-A0A7C6IDJ5-F1
#
_entry.id   AF-A0A7C6IDJ5-F1
#
_cell.length_a   1.000
_cell.length_b   1.000
_cell.length_c   1.000
_cell.angle_alpha   90.00
_cell.angle_beta   90.00
_cell.angle_gamma   90.00
#
_symmetry.space_group_name_H-M   'P 1'
#
loop_
_entity.id
_entity.type
_entity.pdbx_description
1 polymer ?
#
loop_
_entity_poly.entity_id
_entity_poly.type
_entity_poly.pdbx_seq_one_letter_code
_entity_poly.pdbx_strand_id
1 'polypeptide(L)'
;MDSWTTDSVLPAAGVTFSVSCRTVPRGRGSAHDVTVAADGTLTAPHDLDLERIGVALGGHLTCLELADHDLPAALGILEHGLRTRPADIVQVGTRQWAALTPAEGCACEEQTWTGAGQAAAHLRSLQHWALAYRTSPARIVATADLLGYTLPTPSTNPLPRAATEHLLAESDAAQRLWDAGVPFALVPALCRTLSPSGLPVPTYVLLAHVYAPREWDVLEKFVPHGPVVLAWAAQHRTQRDARRPDERLAWVEAGVPLKAIDQLFGGMAYALVHARAYASETGVALDRAAGVLGRWQESGTTPQVRDLVELHRHDPDAATSPRCAPARATVERTVGL
;
A
#
# COMPACT_ATOMS: atom_id res chain seq x y z
N MET A 1 -1.93 -6.48 10.94
CA MET A 1 -0.71 -5.93 10.34
C MET A 1 0.41 -6.23 11.31
N ASP A 2 1.37 -7.06 10.89
CA ASP A 2 2.58 -7.27 11.67
C ASP A 2 3.26 -5.92 11.90
N SER A 3 3.85 -5.71 13.08
CA SER A 3 4.58 -4.49 13.36
C SER A 3 5.86 -4.48 12.53
N TRP A 4 5.83 -3.79 11.39
CA TRP A 4 6.99 -3.56 10.53
C TRP A 4 7.96 -2.57 11.20
N THR A 5 8.59 -2.97 12.29
CA THR A 5 9.62 -2.16 12.97
C THR A 5 10.98 -2.63 12.53
N THR A 6 11.78 -1.75 11.93
CA THR A 6 13.24 -1.96 11.93
C THR A 6 13.80 -1.57 13.29
N ASP A 7 15.13 -1.63 13.44
CA ASP A 7 15.81 -1.11 14.62
C ASP A 7 15.33 0.31 14.94
N SER A 8 15.14 0.60 16.24
CA SER A 8 14.75 1.92 16.72
C SER A 8 15.74 2.97 16.22
N VAL A 9 15.24 4.18 15.97
CA VAL A 9 16.13 5.33 15.71
C VAL A 9 17.04 5.55 16.91
N LEU A 10 16.57 5.31 18.13
CA LEU A 10 17.33 5.52 19.36
C LEU A 10 18.21 4.30 19.71
N PRO A 11 19.38 4.53 20.33
CA PRO A 11 20.23 3.44 20.80
C PRO A 11 19.54 2.63 21.90
N ALA A 12 19.85 1.33 21.98
CA ALA A 12 19.28 0.43 22.99
C ALA A 12 19.53 0.89 24.44
N ALA A 13 20.63 1.62 24.69
CA ALA A 13 20.96 2.19 25.99
C ALA A 13 20.14 3.44 26.35
N GLY A 14 19.37 3.99 25.42
CA GLY A 14 18.70 5.29 25.56
C GLY A 14 19.65 6.48 25.42
N VAL A 15 19.09 7.68 25.49
CA VAL A 15 19.82 8.95 25.44
C VAL A 15 19.49 9.76 26.68
N THR A 16 20.50 10.23 27.41
CA THR A 16 20.34 11.11 28.58
C THR A 16 20.88 12.50 28.27
N PHE A 17 20.10 13.54 28.55
CA PHE A 17 20.49 14.92 28.35
C PHE A 17 19.85 15.83 29.41
N SER A 18 20.45 17.00 29.60
CA SER A 18 19.99 17.99 30.59
C SER A 18 18.94 18.91 29.98
N VAL A 19 17.87 19.18 30.73
CA VAL A 19 16.80 20.12 30.35
C VAL A 19 16.62 21.20 31.41
N SER A 20 16.21 22.39 30.97
CA SER A 20 15.81 23.48 31.87
C SER A 20 14.30 23.43 32.08
N CYS A 21 13.87 22.74 33.13
CA CYS A 21 12.46 22.53 33.43
C CYS A 21 11.84 23.77 34.08
N ARG A 22 10.83 24.36 33.42
CA ARG A 22 10.10 25.53 33.92
C ARG A 22 8.66 25.18 34.23
N THR A 23 8.14 25.78 35.31
CA THR A 23 6.72 25.69 35.71
C THR A 23 5.88 26.89 35.24
N VAL A 24 6.52 27.87 34.60
CA VAL A 24 5.87 29.01 33.94
C VAL A 24 6.55 29.28 32.60
N PRO A 25 5.83 29.74 31.56
CA PRO A 25 6.39 29.90 30.21
C PRO A 25 7.60 30.84 30.14
N ARG A 26 7.63 31.87 31.00
CA ARG A 26 8.71 32.83 31.12
C ARG A 26 9.14 32.89 32.58
N GLY A 27 10.24 32.21 32.90
CA GLY A 27 10.78 32.15 34.24
C GLY A 27 12.08 31.34 34.31
N ARG A 28 12.69 31.33 35.50
CA ARG A 28 13.89 30.54 35.77
C ARG A 28 13.47 29.06 35.85
N GLY A 29 14.13 28.21 35.05
CA GLY A 29 13.96 26.77 35.13
C GLY A 29 14.91 26.14 36.14
N SER A 30 14.55 24.96 36.64
CA SER A 30 15.48 24.07 37.34
C SER A 30 16.10 23.11 36.32
N ALA A 31 17.42 22.99 36.33
CA ALA A 31 18.10 22.04 35.46
C ALA A 31 18.05 20.64 36.07
N HIS A 32 17.73 19.63 35.27
CA HIS A 32 17.88 18.23 35.63
C HIS A 32 18.06 17.38 34.37
N ASP A 33 18.47 16.12 34.57
CA ASP A 33 18.61 15.17 33.48
C ASP A 33 17.29 14.45 33.22
N VAL A 34 17.04 14.17 31.94
CA VAL A 34 15.98 13.28 31.46
C VAL A 34 16.60 12.19 30.61
N THR A 35 15.98 11.02 30.62
CA THR A 35 16.42 9.88 29.80
C THR A 35 15.31 9.48 28.86
N VAL A 36 15.61 9.41 27.57
CA VAL A 36 14.73 8.85 26.55
C VAL A 36 15.16 7.42 26.26
N ALA A 37 14.29 6.46 26.55
CA ALA A 37 14.54 5.04 26.29
C ALA A 37 14.43 4.71 24.79
N ALA A 38 14.88 3.52 24.40
CA ALA A 38 14.90 3.10 23.00
C ALA A 38 13.50 3.02 22.34
N ASP A 39 12.44 2.88 23.14
CA ASP A 39 11.04 2.88 22.71
C ASP A 39 10.45 4.31 22.59
N GLY A 40 11.26 5.34 22.87
CA GLY A 40 10.84 6.74 22.86
C GLY A 40 10.25 7.24 24.17
N THR A 41 10.17 6.40 25.21
CA THR A 41 9.63 6.82 26.52
C THR A 41 10.58 7.78 27.23
N LEU A 42 10.08 8.93 27.67
CA LEU A 42 10.83 9.90 28.46
C LEU A 42 10.65 9.66 29.97
N THR A 43 11.78 9.47 30.68
CA THR A 43 11.83 9.42 32.14
C THR A 43 12.44 10.71 32.68
N ALA A 44 11.76 11.31 33.67
CA ALA A 44 12.20 12.51 34.37
C ALA A 44 12.18 12.29 35.89
N PRO A 45 12.85 13.14 36.69
CA PRO A 45 12.87 13.03 38.16
C PRO A 45 11.52 13.33 38.86
N HIS A 46 10.50 13.74 38.11
CA HIS A 46 9.16 14.05 38.60
C HIS A 46 8.11 13.22 37.87
N ASP A 47 6.98 12.99 38.53
CA ASP A 47 5.86 12.18 38.04
C ASP A 47 5.11 12.91 36.92
N LEU A 48 5.39 12.55 35.66
CA LEU A 48 4.75 13.18 34.51
C LEU A 48 3.22 13.00 34.47
N ASP A 49 2.68 11.93 35.06
CA ASP A 49 1.23 11.71 35.10
C ASP A 49 0.56 12.68 36.07
N LEU A 50 1.16 12.93 37.23
CA LEU A 50 0.69 13.96 38.16
C LEU A 50 0.82 15.36 37.55
N GLU A 51 1.91 15.62 36.83
CA GLU A 51 2.13 16.91 36.17
C GLU A 51 1.14 17.17 35.02
N ARG A 52 0.67 16.12 34.30
CA ARG A 52 -0.42 16.23 33.31
C ARG A 52 -1.70 16.78 33.94
N ILE A 53 -2.04 16.36 35.15
CA ILE A 53 -3.19 16.89 35.89
C ILE A 53 -2.98 18.38 36.20
N GLY A 54 -1.77 18.76 36.65
CA GLY A 54 -1.43 20.15 36.93
C GLY A 54 -1.54 21.05 35.70
N VAL A 55 -1.04 20.61 34.55
CA VAL A 55 -1.14 21.34 33.28
C VAL A 55 -2.59 21.43 32.79
N ALA A 56 -3.38 20.37 32.94
CA ALA A 56 -4.81 20.40 32.62
C ALA A 56 -5.60 21.42 33.45
N LEU A 57 -5.13 21.74 34.67
CA LEU A 57 -5.69 22.78 35.54
C LEU A 57 -5.13 24.20 35.26
N GLY A 58 -4.35 24.37 34.17
CA GLY A 58 -3.80 25.65 33.75
C GLY A 58 -2.33 25.89 34.15
N GLY A 59 -1.65 24.87 34.69
CA GLY A 59 -0.22 24.88 34.91
C GLY A 59 0.60 24.81 33.62
N HIS A 60 1.93 24.88 33.75
CA HIS A 60 2.87 24.67 32.64
C HIS A 60 4.02 23.81 33.15
N LEU A 61 4.54 22.91 32.30
CA LEU A 61 5.76 22.16 32.58
C LEU A 61 6.53 21.87 31.30
N THR A 62 7.77 22.36 31.21
CA THR A 62 8.63 22.15 30.03
C THR A 62 8.89 20.67 29.75
N CYS A 63 9.10 19.85 30.79
CA CYS A 63 9.30 18.40 30.60
C CYS A 63 8.07 17.71 30.04
N LEU A 64 6.86 18.22 30.34
CA LEU A 64 5.64 17.69 29.77
C LEU A 64 5.50 18.08 28.29
N GLU A 65 5.80 19.34 27.94
CA GLU A 65 5.83 19.74 26.52
C GLU A 65 6.86 18.95 25.73
N LEU A 66 8.02 18.65 26.32
CA LEU A 66 9.02 17.78 25.71
C LEU A 66 8.46 16.37 25.50
N ALA A 67 7.87 15.76 26.54
CA ALA A 67 7.36 14.38 26.49
C ALA A 67 6.16 14.21 25.55
N ASP A 68 5.22 15.16 25.54
CA ASP A 68 3.93 15.02 24.85
C ASP A 68 3.90 15.69 23.47
N HIS A 69 4.86 16.58 23.16
CA HIS A 69 4.87 17.35 21.91
C HIS A 69 6.20 17.24 21.16
N ASP A 70 7.30 17.72 21.76
CA ASP A 70 8.54 17.90 21.00
C ASP A 70 9.24 16.57 20.68
N LEU A 71 9.32 15.67 21.66
CA LEU A 71 9.99 14.39 21.50
C LEU A 71 9.25 13.47 20.50
N PRO A 72 7.93 13.24 20.61
CA PRO A 72 7.21 12.45 19.62
C PRO A 72 7.29 13.05 18.20
N ALA A 73 7.28 14.39 18.07
CA ALA A 73 7.45 15.04 16.78
C ALA A 73 8.86 14.85 16.20
N ALA A 74 9.90 14.94 17.03
CA ALA A 74 11.29 14.69 16.65
C ALA A 74 11.52 13.24 16.25
N LEU A 75 10.99 12.28 17.02
CA LEU A 75 11.07 10.86 16.67
C LEU A 75 10.32 10.57 15.37
N GLY A 76 9.10 11.09 15.22
CA GLY A 76 8.30 10.89 14.02
C GLY A 76 8.98 11.37 12.74
N ILE A 77 9.60 12.57 12.76
CA ILE A 77 10.35 13.06 11.60
C ILE A 77 11.64 12.28 11.35
N LEU A 78 12.35 11.86 12.41
CA LEU A 78 13.57 11.06 12.27
C LEU A 78 13.25 9.69 11.69
N GLU A 79 12.23 9.01 12.18
CA GLU A 79 11.80 7.69 11.69
C GLU A 79 11.40 7.73 10.21
N HIS A 80 10.62 8.73 9.80
CA HIS A 80 10.21 8.88 8.41
C HIS A 80 11.34 9.40 7.51
N GLY A 81 12.22 10.25 8.04
CA GLY A 81 13.37 10.80 7.33
C GLY A 81 14.43 9.73 7.08
N LEU A 82 14.71 8.90 8.09
CA LEU A 82 15.64 7.77 8.04
C LEU A 82 15.02 6.52 7.42
N ARG A 83 13.69 6.43 7.38
CA ARG A 83 12.90 5.29 6.89
C ARG A 83 13.15 4.03 7.70
N THR A 84 13.12 4.15 9.02
CA THR A 84 13.19 3.01 9.97
C THR A 84 11.82 2.32 10.16
N ARG A 85 10.77 2.89 9.59
CA ARG A 85 9.46 2.24 9.48
C ARG A 85 8.75 2.71 8.22
N PRO A 86 7.76 1.94 7.72
CA PRO A 86 6.92 2.40 6.61
C PRO A 86 6.32 3.77 6.91
N ALA A 87 6.18 4.59 5.86
CA ALA A 87 5.50 5.86 5.99
C ALA A 87 4.03 5.65 6.37
N ASP A 88 3.47 6.51 7.21
CA ASP A 88 2.06 6.44 7.62
C ASP A 88 1.13 6.94 6.50
N ILE A 89 1.14 6.25 5.36
CA ILE A 89 0.31 6.54 4.19
C ILE A 89 -0.57 5.36 3.83
N VAL A 90 -1.68 5.64 3.17
CA VAL A 90 -2.63 4.63 2.72
C VAL A 90 -3.15 4.95 1.33
N GLN A 91 -3.39 3.91 0.54
CA GLN A 91 -4.08 4.04 -0.72
C GLN A 91 -5.60 4.15 -0.49
N VAL A 92 -6.19 5.30 -0.85
CA VAL A 92 -7.63 5.58 -0.69
C VAL A 92 -8.43 5.43 -1.98
N GLY A 93 -7.75 5.22 -3.11
CA GLY A 93 -8.33 4.94 -4.41
C GLY A 93 -7.28 4.42 -5.39
N THR A 94 -7.67 4.13 -6.64
CA THR A 94 -6.79 3.47 -7.62
C THR A 94 -5.47 4.22 -7.88
N ARG A 95 -5.45 5.54 -7.69
CA ARG A 95 -4.24 6.38 -7.86
C ARG A 95 -4.18 7.52 -6.83
N GLN A 96 -4.84 7.35 -5.69
CA GLN A 96 -4.93 8.38 -4.66
C GLN A 96 -4.38 7.84 -3.34
N TRP A 97 -3.50 8.66 -2.76
CA TRP A 97 -2.78 8.37 -1.54
C TRP A 97 -3.10 9.44 -0.51
N ALA A 98 -3.21 9.06 0.75
CA ALA A 98 -3.46 9.96 1.87
C ALA A 98 -2.53 9.62 3.04
N ALA A 99 -2.34 10.57 3.96
CA ALA A 99 -1.75 10.28 5.25
C ALA A 99 -2.74 9.47 6.08
N LEU A 100 -2.26 8.48 6.82
CA LEU A 100 -3.09 7.60 7.65
C LEU A 100 -3.69 8.35 8.85
N THR A 101 -2.92 9.28 9.41
CA THR A 101 -3.36 10.16 10.50
C THR A 101 -3.11 11.61 10.11
N PRO A 102 -4.11 12.28 9.52
CA PRO A 102 -4.00 13.70 9.20
C PRO A 102 -3.79 14.55 10.45
N ALA A 103 -3.00 15.60 10.32
CA ALA A 103 -2.81 16.61 11.35
C ALA A 103 -3.76 17.79 11.13
N GLU A 104 -4.43 18.24 12.19
CA GLU A 104 -5.33 19.40 12.14
C GLU A 104 -4.60 20.65 11.63
N GLY A 105 -5.19 21.35 10.66
CA GLY A 105 -4.60 22.55 10.05
C GLY A 105 -3.43 22.26 9.11
N CYS A 106 -3.14 20.99 8.82
CA CYS A 106 -2.14 20.57 7.86
C CYS A 106 -2.77 20.28 6.50
N ALA A 107 -2.01 20.43 5.42
CA ALA A 107 -2.49 20.13 4.06
C ALA A 107 -3.03 18.69 3.93
N CYS A 108 -2.49 17.74 4.70
CA CYS A 108 -2.94 16.34 4.70
C CYS A 108 -4.37 16.11 5.21
N GLU A 109 -5.03 17.10 5.83
CA GLU A 109 -6.40 17.01 6.32
C GLU A 109 -7.41 16.81 5.17
N GLU A 110 -7.20 17.51 4.06
CA GLU A 110 -8.10 17.47 2.90
C GLU A 110 -7.41 16.95 1.63
N GLN A 111 -6.07 16.94 1.60
CA GLN A 111 -5.31 16.63 0.40
C GLN A 111 -5.11 15.12 0.21
N THR A 112 -5.27 14.69 -1.05
CA THR A 112 -4.76 13.42 -1.54
C THR A 112 -3.68 13.65 -2.58
N TRP A 113 -2.76 12.71 -2.72
CA TRP A 113 -1.66 12.76 -3.68
C TRP A 113 -1.82 11.70 -4.77
N THR A 114 -1.26 11.97 -5.94
CA THR A 114 -1.32 11.04 -7.08
C THR A 114 -0.34 9.87 -6.97
N GLY A 115 0.60 9.92 -6.02
CA GLY A 115 1.57 8.86 -5.80
C GLY A 115 2.02 8.76 -4.34
N ALA A 116 2.34 7.52 -3.94
CA ALA A 116 2.84 7.19 -2.60
C ALA A 116 4.07 8.04 -2.21
N GLY A 117 4.99 8.28 -3.15
CA GLY A 117 6.18 9.09 -2.91
C GLY A 117 5.90 10.54 -2.50
N GLN A 118 4.85 11.15 -3.07
CA GLN A 118 4.44 12.51 -2.72
C GLN A 118 3.81 12.57 -1.32
N ALA A 119 2.94 11.61 -1.00
CA ALA A 119 2.35 11.49 0.32
C ALA A 119 3.43 11.26 1.40
N ALA A 120 4.36 10.32 1.15
CA ALA A 120 5.47 10.06 2.07
C ALA A 120 6.44 11.25 2.18
N ALA A 121 6.64 12.03 1.11
CA ALA A 121 7.44 13.25 1.17
C ALA A 121 6.82 14.31 2.07
N HIS A 122 5.49 14.43 2.08
CA HIS A 122 4.78 15.32 3.00
C HIS A 122 5.05 14.95 4.47
N LEU A 123 5.00 13.66 4.81
CA LEU A 123 5.31 13.16 6.16
C LEU A 123 6.78 13.33 6.56
N ARG A 124 7.69 13.67 5.63
CA ARG A 124 9.07 14.03 5.95
C ARG A 124 9.27 15.53 6.18
N SER A 125 8.20 16.32 6.12
CA SER A 125 8.27 17.77 6.33
C SER A 125 8.14 18.14 7.80
N LEU A 126 8.98 19.07 8.27
CA LEU A 126 8.90 19.61 9.63
C LEU A 126 7.53 20.22 9.95
N GLN A 127 6.90 20.84 8.94
CA GLN A 127 5.62 21.52 9.13
C GLN A 127 4.50 20.54 9.50
N HIS A 128 4.50 19.33 8.94
CA HIS A 128 3.54 18.30 9.28
C HIS A 128 3.63 17.93 10.76
N TRP A 129 4.83 17.57 11.24
CA TRP A 129 5.05 17.15 12.63
C TRP A 129 4.84 18.28 13.64
N ALA A 130 5.19 19.52 13.27
CA ALA A 130 4.91 20.68 14.10
C ALA A 130 3.41 20.85 14.35
N LEU A 131 2.58 20.71 13.31
CA LEU A 131 1.13 20.78 13.44
C LEU A 131 0.56 19.57 14.19
N ALA A 132 0.99 18.35 13.83
CA ALA A 132 0.50 17.11 14.44
C ALA A 132 0.67 17.07 15.97
N TYR A 133 1.76 17.65 16.48
CA TYR A 133 2.09 17.64 17.90
C TYR A 133 2.00 19.02 18.54
N ARG A 134 1.42 20.02 17.86
CA ARG A 134 1.24 21.39 18.38
C ARG A 134 2.55 22.01 18.91
N THR A 135 3.64 21.77 18.20
CA THR A 135 4.97 22.33 18.48
C THR A 135 5.43 23.25 17.34
N SER A 136 6.69 23.68 17.35
CA SER A 136 7.30 24.47 16.26
C SER A 136 8.45 23.71 15.61
N PRO A 137 8.74 23.96 14.32
CA PRO A 137 9.88 23.35 13.63
C PRO A 137 11.21 23.54 14.38
N ALA A 138 11.42 24.69 15.01
CA ALA A 138 12.65 24.97 15.77
C ALA A 138 12.80 24.08 17.01
N ARG A 139 11.70 23.76 17.71
CA ARG A 139 11.71 22.86 18.87
C ARG A 139 11.97 21.42 18.44
N ILE A 140 11.42 21.00 17.29
CA ILE A 140 11.69 19.68 16.72
C ILE A 140 13.19 19.53 16.40
N VAL A 141 13.78 20.51 15.71
CA VAL A 141 15.22 20.52 15.39
C VAL A 141 16.06 20.47 16.67
N ALA A 142 15.78 21.34 17.64
CA ALA A 142 16.52 21.37 18.90
C ALA A 142 16.41 20.05 19.67
N THR A 143 15.26 19.39 19.62
CA THR A 143 15.06 18.08 20.26
C THR A 143 15.82 16.97 19.53
N ALA A 144 15.82 16.97 18.19
CA ALA A 144 16.64 16.04 17.41
C ALA A 144 18.14 16.22 17.72
N ASP A 145 18.61 17.47 17.85
CA ASP A 145 19.99 17.77 18.22
C ASP A 145 20.34 17.25 19.63
N LEU A 146 19.42 17.39 20.61
CA LEU A 146 19.58 16.82 21.96
C LEU A 146 19.66 15.29 21.94
N LEU A 147 18.97 14.65 21.00
CA LEU A 147 19.05 13.20 20.79
C LEU A 147 20.34 12.79 20.04
N GLY A 148 21.15 13.73 19.56
CA GLY A 148 22.37 13.47 18.82
C GLY A 148 22.16 13.27 17.31
N TYR A 149 21.03 13.69 16.76
CA TYR A 149 20.70 13.53 15.34
C TYR A 149 20.66 14.85 14.59
N THR A 150 21.24 14.86 13.39
CA THR A 150 20.93 15.88 12.38
C THR A 150 19.76 15.41 11.53
N LEU A 151 18.77 16.26 11.30
CA LEU A 151 17.61 15.89 10.49
C LEU A 151 18.03 15.43 9.08
N PRO A 152 17.49 14.28 8.61
CA PRO A 152 17.84 13.74 7.30
C PRO A 152 17.46 14.68 6.16
N THR A 153 18.35 14.80 5.19
CA THR A 153 18.09 15.45 3.89
C THR A 153 18.39 14.45 2.78
N PRO A 154 17.95 14.70 1.53
CA PRO A 154 18.28 13.82 0.40
C PRO A 154 19.79 13.58 0.21
N SER A 155 20.65 14.50 0.65
CA SER A 155 22.11 14.33 0.55
C SER A 155 22.71 13.56 1.73
N THR A 156 22.10 13.61 2.91
CA THR A 156 22.61 12.93 4.12
C THR A 156 22.01 11.56 4.36
N ASN A 157 20.91 11.20 3.67
CA ASN A 157 20.32 9.86 3.70
C ASN A 157 20.10 9.32 2.27
N PRO A 158 21.16 8.85 1.59
CA PRO A 158 21.05 8.32 0.23
C PRO A 158 20.42 6.92 0.20
N LEU A 159 19.77 6.59 -0.91
CA LEU A 159 19.21 5.26 -1.18
C LEU A 159 20.32 4.17 -1.15
N PRO A 160 20.17 3.11 -0.33
CA PRO A 160 21.10 1.97 -0.33
C PRO A 160 20.84 1.02 -1.51
N ARG A 161 21.31 1.38 -2.71
CA ARG A 161 20.97 0.73 -4.00
C ARG A 161 21.41 -0.74 -4.15
N ALA A 162 22.62 -1.09 -3.73
CA ALA A 162 23.31 -2.29 -4.24
C ALA A 162 22.68 -3.65 -3.87
N ALA A 163 21.89 -3.74 -2.79
CA ALA A 163 21.46 -5.04 -2.24
C ALA A 163 20.16 -5.59 -2.83
N THR A 164 19.32 -4.76 -3.46
CA THR A 164 17.92 -5.15 -3.77
C THR A 164 17.52 -4.98 -5.23
N GLU A 165 18.34 -4.38 -6.09
CA GLU A 165 17.97 -4.10 -7.48
C GLU A 165 17.55 -5.35 -8.26
N HIS A 166 18.22 -6.49 -8.04
CA HIS A 166 17.89 -7.76 -8.69
C HIS A 166 16.56 -8.38 -8.20
N LEU A 167 16.02 -7.94 -7.07
CA LEU A 167 14.76 -8.43 -6.51
C LEU A 167 13.54 -7.67 -7.05
N LEU A 168 13.77 -6.59 -7.80
CA LEU A 168 12.73 -5.67 -8.25
C LEU A 168 12.60 -5.73 -9.78
N ALA A 169 11.36 -5.72 -10.27
CA ALA A 169 11.11 -5.91 -11.70
C ALA A 169 11.48 -4.69 -12.55
N GLU A 170 11.33 -3.48 -12.02
CA GLU A 170 11.58 -2.24 -12.74
C GLU A 170 12.92 -1.59 -12.39
N SER A 171 13.58 -0.95 -13.35
CA SER A 171 14.90 -0.34 -13.17
C SER A 171 14.93 0.86 -12.21
N ASP A 172 13.80 1.53 -12.02
CA ASP A 172 13.61 2.65 -11.09
C ASP A 172 12.84 2.24 -9.82
N ALA A 173 12.56 0.95 -9.63
CA ALA A 173 11.78 0.42 -8.51
C ALA A 173 12.35 0.82 -7.15
N ALA A 174 13.67 0.72 -7.01
CA ALA A 174 14.38 1.06 -5.79
C ALA A 174 14.12 2.52 -5.38
N GLN A 175 14.18 3.44 -6.35
CA GLN A 175 13.91 4.85 -6.12
C GLN A 175 12.44 5.07 -5.76
N ARG A 176 11.50 4.43 -6.46
CA ARG A 176 10.06 4.57 -6.18
C ARG A 176 9.68 4.08 -4.78
N LEU A 177 10.22 2.95 -4.33
CA LEU A 177 10.01 2.43 -2.97
C LEU A 177 10.62 3.37 -1.91
N TRP A 178 11.84 3.85 -2.16
CA TRP A 178 12.51 4.81 -1.28
C TRP A 178 11.74 6.12 -1.15
N ASP A 179 11.25 6.67 -2.26
CA ASP A 179 10.47 7.90 -2.26
C ASP A 179 9.15 7.72 -1.51
N ALA A 180 8.51 6.55 -1.69
CA ALA A 180 7.33 6.10 -0.96
C ALA A 180 7.58 5.79 0.53
N GLY A 181 8.81 5.98 1.04
CA GLY A 181 9.13 5.82 2.46
C GLY A 181 9.17 4.37 2.93
N VAL A 182 9.35 3.40 2.03
CA VAL A 182 9.53 1.99 2.41
C VAL A 182 10.94 1.81 3.02
N PRO A 183 11.06 1.23 4.24
CA PRO A 183 12.35 0.86 4.80
C PRO A 183 13.05 -0.15 3.91
N PHE A 184 14.21 0.23 3.38
CA PHE A 184 14.90 -0.60 2.40
C PHE A 184 15.42 -1.92 2.98
N ALA A 185 15.64 -1.96 4.30
CA ALA A 185 15.95 -3.18 5.03
C ALA A 185 14.83 -4.24 4.96
N LEU A 186 13.58 -3.83 4.77
CA LEU A 186 12.43 -4.76 4.66
C LEU A 186 12.30 -5.37 3.26
N VAL A 187 12.79 -4.70 2.21
CA VAL A 187 12.58 -5.09 0.80
C VAL A 187 13.00 -6.55 0.53
N PRO A 188 14.18 -7.05 0.97
CA PRO A 188 14.54 -8.45 0.76
C PRO A 188 13.54 -9.45 1.37
N ALA A 189 13.05 -9.17 2.59
CA ALA A 189 12.09 -10.05 3.26
C ALA A 189 10.73 -10.02 2.57
N LEU A 190 10.28 -8.84 2.14
CA LEU A 190 9.07 -8.67 1.36
C LEU A 190 9.15 -9.43 0.04
N CYS A 191 10.22 -9.27 -0.74
CA CYS A 191 10.37 -9.95 -2.01
C CYS A 191 10.39 -11.49 -1.86
N ARG A 192 11.04 -12.03 -0.82
CA ARG A 192 11.01 -13.47 -0.53
C ARG A 192 9.60 -13.98 -0.23
N THR A 193 8.81 -13.19 0.49
CA THR A 193 7.43 -13.53 0.85
C THR A 193 6.52 -13.51 -0.39
N LEU A 194 6.67 -12.47 -1.22
CA LEU A 194 5.82 -12.22 -2.39
C LEU A 194 6.22 -13.03 -3.63
N SER A 195 7.46 -13.49 -3.67
CA SER A 195 8.00 -14.31 -4.75
C SER A 195 8.90 -15.42 -4.19
N PRO A 196 8.30 -16.50 -3.67
CA PRO A 196 9.06 -17.65 -3.18
C PRO A 196 9.94 -18.30 -4.25
N SER A 197 9.59 -18.11 -5.54
CA SER A 197 10.37 -18.58 -6.69
C SER A 197 11.60 -17.71 -7.01
N GLY A 198 11.79 -16.59 -6.31
CA GLY A 198 12.92 -15.67 -6.52
C GLY A 198 12.81 -14.81 -7.77
N LEU A 199 11.67 -14.81 -8.45
CA LEU A 199 11.41 -13.92 -9.58
C LEU A 199 11.27 -12.46 -9.09
N PRO A 200 11.73 -11.46 -9.85
CA PRO A 200 11.63 -10.06 -9.46
C PRO A 200 10.18 -9.62 -9.20
N VAL A 201 9.97 -8.88 -8.12
CA VAL A 201 8.65 -8.40 -7.70
C VAL A 201 8.41 -6.99 -8.22
N PRO A 202 7.26 -6.71 -8.87
CA PRO A 202 6.95 -5.37 -9.30
C PRO A 202 6.72 -4.41 -8.14
N THR A 203 7.17 -3.17 -8.31
CA THR A 203 7.11 -2.10 -7.31
C THR A 203 5.72 -1.90 -6.73
N TYR A 204 4.69 -1.90 -7.58
CA TYR A 204 3.33 -1.65 -7.13
C TYR A 204 2.76 -2.80 -6.28
N VAL A 205 3.24 -4.05 -6.44
CA VAL A 205 2.85 -5.17 -5.58
C VAL A 205 3.41 -4.96 -4.17
N LEU A 206 4.68 -4.52 -4.07
CA LEU A 206 5.30 -4.15 -2.80
C LEU A 206 4.55 -2.99 -2.13
N LEU A 207 4.22 -1.93 -2.89
CA LEU A 207 3.45 -0.81 -2.36
C LEU A 207 2.05 -1.22 -1.91
N ALA A 208 1.36 -2.09 -2.66
CA ALA A 208 0.04 -2.59 -2.28
C ALA A 208 0.11 -3.42 -0.99
N HIS A 209 1.12 -4.28 -0.86
CA HIS A 209 1.36 -5.06 0.36
C HIS A 209 1.59 -4.18 1.58
N VAL A 210 2.39 -3.12 1.45
CA VAL A 210 2.77 -2.26 2.59
C VAL A 210 1.66 -1.25 2.93
N TYR A 211 1.00 -0.65 1.94
CA TYR A 211 0.17 0.54 2.13
C TYR A 211 -1.29 0.41 1.66
N ALA A 212 -1.69 -0.73 1.10
CA ALA A 212 -3.05 -0.95 0.60
C ALA A 212 -3.68 -2.21 1.22
N PRO A 213 -3.86 -2.27 2.54
CA PRO A 213 -4.25 -3.51 3.25
C PRO A 213 -5.56 -4.13 2.73
N ARG A 214 -6.56 -3.31 2.41
CA ARG A 214 -7.82 -3.79 1.82
C ARG A 214 -7.64 -4.40 0.43
N GLU A 215 -6.67 -3.92 -0.33
CA GLU A 215 -6.33 -4.50 -1.62
C GLU A 215 -5.49 -5.77 -1.43
N TRP A 216 -4.60 -5.74 -0.44
CA TRP A 216 -3.74 -6.86 -0.09
C TRP A 216 -4.52 -8.12 0.34
N ASP A 217 -5.59 -7.99 1.13
CA ASP A 217 -6.44 -9.12 1.53
C ASP A 217 -6.97 -9.94 0.33
N VAL A 218 -7.10 -9.30 -0.84
CA VAL A 218 -7.49 -9.95 -2.10
C VAL A 218 -6.26 -10.47 -2.85
N LEU A 219 -5.20 -9.68 -2.91
CA LEU A 219 -3.98 -9.99 -3.68
C LEU A 219 -3.16 -11.14 -3.08
N GLU A 220 -3.16 -11.29 -1.76
CA GLU A 220 -2.41 -12.34 -1.05
C GLU A 220 -2.72 -13.74 -1.60
N LYS A 221 -3.97 -13.97 -2.02
CA LYS A 221 -4.42 -15.23 -2.61
C LYS A 221 -3.70 -15.59 -3.91
N PHE A 222 -3.13 -14.61 -4.61
CA PHE A 222 -2.40 -14.81 -5.85
C PHE A 222 -0.89 -15.07 -5.66
N VAL A 223 -0.36 -14.92 -4.43
CA VAL A 223 1.06 -15.18 -4.12
C VAL A 223 1.51 -16.59 -4.51
N PRO A 224 0.75 -17.67 -4.23
CA PRO A 224 1.14 -19.03 -4.63
C PRO A 224 1.28 -19.23 -6.15
N HIS A 225 0.66 -18.37 -6.95
CA HIS A 225 0.69 -18.42 -8.41
C HIS A 225 1.87 -17.62 -9.03
N GLY A 226 2.74 -17.07 -8.18
CA GLY A 226 3.95 -16.37 -8.57
C GLY A 226 3.76 -14.89 -8.92
N PRO A 227 4.86 -14.12 -9.01
CA PRO A 227 4.78 -12.67 -9.09
C PRO A 227 4.14 -12.16 -10.39
N VAL A 228 4.19 -12.91 -11.49
CA VAL A 228 3.54 -12.51 -12.76
C VAL A 228 2.02 -12.49 -12.62
N VAL A 229 1.44 -13.49 -11.95
CA VAL A 229 -0.01 -13.57 -11.74
C VAL A 229 -0.44 -12.55 -10.68
N LEU A 230 0.33 -12.43 -9.59
CA LEU A 230 0.10 -11.44 -8.54
C LEU A 230 0.11 -10.01 -9.11
N ALA A 231 1.11 -9.72 -9.93
CA ALA A 231 1.25 -8.48 -10.69
C ALA A 231 -0.01 -8.20 -11.53
N TRP A 232 -0.35 -9.15 -12.38
CA TRP A 232 -1.53 -9.05 -13.23
C TRP A 232 -2.82 -8.79 -12.43
N ALA A 233 -3.04 -9.52 -11.33
CA ALA A 233 -4.21 -9.39 -10.48
C ALA A 233 -4.34 -7.98 -9.87
N ALA A 234 -3.21 -7.39 -9.46
CA ALA A 234 -3.17 -6.02 -8.94
C ALA A 234 -3.42 -4.96 -10.01
N GLN A 235 -2.98 -5.16 -11.25
CA GLN A 235 -3.18 -4.18 -12.34
C GLN A 235 -4.58 -4.22 -12.96
N HIS A 236 -5.22 -5.39 -13.02
CA HIS A 236 -6.42 -5.61 -13.83
C HIS A 236 -7.71 -5.67 -13.01
N ARG A 237 -7.71 -5.11 -11.79
CA ARG A 237 -8.88 -5.10 -10.91
C ARG A 237 -10.03 -4.30 -11.52
N THR A 238 -11.24 -4.88 -11.49
CA THR A 238 -12.48 -4.25 -11.99
C THR A 238 -13.55 -4.21 -10.90
N GLN A 239 -14.69 -3.55 -11.18
CA GLN A 239 -15.85 -3.58 -10.29
C GLN A 239 -16.39 -5.00 -10.03
N ARG A 240 -16.11 -5.94 -10.94
CA ARG A 240 -16.47 -7.35 -10.78
C ARG A 240 -15.72 -7.98 -9.62
N ASP A 241 -14.44 -7.68 -9.47
CA ASP A 241 -13.63 -8.18 -8.36
C ASP A 241 -14.16 -7.69 -7.00
N ALA A 242 -14.75 -6.49 -6.93
CA ALA A 242 -15.38 -5.99 -5.71
C ALA A 242 -16.67 -6.78 -5.34
N ARG A 243 -17.41 -7.28 -6.34
CA ARG A 243 -18.65 -8.06 -6.12
C ARG A 243 -18.38 -9.56 -5.97
N ARG A 244 -17.29 -10.05 -6.56
CA ARG A 244 -16.93 -11.46 -6.65
C ARG A 244 -15.41 -11.63 -6.46
N PRO A 245 -14.90 -11.44 -5.24
CA PRO A 245 -13.46 -11.36 -4.96
C PRO A 245 -12.69 -12.63 -5.29
N ASP A 246 -13.35 -13.79 -5.30
CA ASP A 246 -12.70 -15.08 -5.55
C ASP A 246 -12.78 -15.55 -7.01
N GLU A 247 -13.59 -14.88 -7.85
CA GLU A 247 -13.89 -15.38 -9.19
C GLU A 247 -12.65 -15.36 -10.09
N ARG A 248 -11.82 -14.31 -10.00
CA ARG A 248 -10.59 -14.21 -10.78
C ARG A 248 -9.59 -15.30 -10.41
N LEU A 249 -9.44 -15.58 -9.12
CA LEU A 249 -8.59 -16.66 -8.64
C LEU A 249 -9.07 -18.01 -9.17
N ALA A 250 -10.37 -18.27 -9.14
CA ALA A 250 -10.94 -19.51 -9.66
C ALA A 250 -10.61 -19.74 -11.16
N TRP A 251 -10.55 -18.67 -11.97
CA TRP A 251 -10.11 -18.77 -13.37
C TRP A 251 -8.62 -19.08 -13.51
N VAL A 252 -7.77 -18.46 -12.68
CA VAL A 252 -6.33 -18.75 -12.62
C VAL A 252 -6.08 -20.20 -12.22
N GLU A 253 -6.74 -20.67 -11.16
CA GLU A 253 -6.65 -22.07 -10.69
C GLU A 253 -7.16 -23.07 -11.71
N ALA A 254 -8.12 -22.68 -12.55
CA ALA A 254 -8.60 -23.47 -13.66
C ALA A 254 -7.65 -23.50 -14.88
N GLY A 255 -6.49 -22.83 -14.79
CA GLY A 255 -5.46 -22.81 -15.84
C GLY A 255 -5.81 -21.92 -17.03
N VAL A 256 -6.76 -20.99 -16.89
CA VAL A 256 -7.15 -20.11 -17.99
C VAL A 256 -6.10 -19.00 -18.19
N PRO A 257 -5.64 -18.74 -19.43
CA PRO A 257 -4.67 -17.69 -19.70
C PRO A 257 -5.16 -16.30 -19.28
N LEU A 258 -4.28 -15.51 -18.66
CA LEU A 258 -4.60 -14.19 -18.08
C LEU A 258 -5.33 -13.25 -19.06
N LYS A 259 -4.88 -13.22 -20.33
CA LYS A 259 -5.52 -12.43 -21.40
C LYS A 259 -6.98 -12.80 -21.62
N ALA A 260 -7.33 -14.09 -21.56
CA ALA A 260 -8.72 -14.54 -21.70
C ALA A 260 -9.55 -14.14 -20.47
N ILE A 261 -8.95 -14.16 -19.28
CA ILE A 261 -9.60 -13.68 -18.06
C ILE A 261 -9.90 -12.18 -18.17
N ASP A 262 -8.97 -11.36 -18.67
CA ASP A 262 -9.22 -9.93 -18.84
C ASP A 262 -10.40 -9.64 -19.79
N GLN A 263 -10.50 -10.36 -20.91
CA GLN A 263 -11.64 -10.26 -21.83
C GLN A 263 -12.96 -10.64 -21.13
N LEU A 264 -12.93 -11.71 -20.31
CA LEU A 264 -14.07 -12.14 -19.49
C LEU A 264 -14.41 -11.17 -18.35
N PHE A 265 -13.48 -10.34 -17.89
CA PHE A 265 -13.72 -9.36 -16.84
C PHE A 265 -14.09 -7.97 -17.38
N GLY A 266 -14.06 -7.78 -18.70
CA GLY A 266 -14.65 -6.62 -19.39
C GLY A 266 -16.17 -6.54 -19.31
N GLY A 267 -16.85 -7.57 -18.80
CA GLY A 267 -18.29 -7.63 -18.62
C GLY A 267 -18.70 -8.65 -17.54
N MET A 268 -20.01 -8.91 -17.42
CA MET A 268 -20.60 -9.69 -16.32
C MET A 268 -21.38 -10.93 -16.77
N ALA A 269 -21.41 -11.24 -18.07
CA ALA A 269 -22.30 -12.27 -18.61
C ALA A 269 -21.80 -13.70 -18.34
N TYR A 270 -20.48 -13.90 -18.45
CA TYR A 270 -19.89 -15.23 -18.36
C TYR A 270 -19.08 -15.44 -17.09
N ALA A 271 -19.18 -16.63 -16.49
CA ALA A 271 -18.51 -17.07 -15.28
C ALA A 271 -17.87 -18.45 -15.53
N LEU A 272 -17.07 -18.97 -14.59
CA LEU A 272 -16.34 -20.23 -14.80
C LEU A 272 -17.26 -21.41 -15.13
N VAL A 273 -18.45 -21.45 -14.51
CA VAL A 273 -19.48 -22.45 -14.80
C VAL A 273 -19.93 -22.43 -16.27
N HIS A 274 -19.99 -21.25 -16.88
CA HIS A 274 -20.38 -21.09 -18.29
C HIS A 274 -19.31 -21.65 -19.24
N ALA A 275 -18.02 -21.39 -18.95
CA ALA A 275 -16.93 -21.96 -19.74
C ALA A 275 -16.83 -23.48 -19.58
N ARG A 276 -17.05 -24.00 -18.37
CA ARG A 276 -17.10 -25.46 -18.13
C ARG A 276 -18.24 -26.13 -18.88
N ALA A 277 -19.43 -25.52 -18.88
CA ALA A 277 -20.57 -26.02 -19.65
C ALA A 277 -20.27 -26.03 -21.16
N TYR A 278 -19.74 -24.93 -21.70
CA TYR A 278 -19.35 -24.86 -23.11
C TYR A 278 -18.30 -25.91 -23.48
N ALA A 279 -17.24 -26.04 -22.67
CA ALA A 279 -16.17 -27.00 -22.89
C ALA A 279 -16.70 -28.45 -22.87
N SER A 280 -17.57 -28.78 -21.92
CA SER A 280 -18.18 -30.11 -21.80
C SER A 280 -19.04 -30.48 -22.99
N GLU A 281 -19.83 -29.53 -23.51
CA GLU A 281 -20.79 -29.77 -24.60
C GLU A 281 -20.17 -29.80 -26.00
N THR A 282 -19.01 -29.15 -26.16
CA THR A 282 -18.31 -29.03 -27.46
C THR A 282 -17.02 -29.85 -27.54
N GLY A 283 -16.52 -30.36 -26.40
CA GLY A 283 -15.26 -31.08 -26.32
C GLY A 283 -14.01 -30.21 -26.42
N VAL A 284 -14.14 -28.87 -26.48
CA VAL A 284 -12.98 -27.97 -26.50
C VAL A 284 -12.36 -27.82 -25.11
N ALA A 285 -11.05 -27.55 -25.06
CA ALA A 285 -10.37 -27.25 -23.81
C ALA A 285 -10.91 -25.99 -23.12
N LEU A 286 -10.84 -25.96 -21.79
CA LEU A 286 -11.47 -24.91 -20.96
C LEU A 286 -10.90 -23.51 -21.25
N ASP A 287 -9.60 -23.40 -21.53
CA ASP A 287 -8.94 -22.16 -21.93
C ASP A 287 -9.50 -21.62 -23.26
N ARG A 288 -9.73 -22.50 -24.23
CA ARG A 288 -10.34 -22.15 -25.51
C ARG A 288 -11.81 -21.75 -25.34
N ALA A 289 -12.57 -22.46 -24.51
CA ALA A 289 -13.94 -22.11 -24.14
C ALA A 289 -14.01 -20.71 -23.51
N ALA A 290 -13.14 -20.44 -22.53
CA ALA A 290 -13.02 -19.13 -21.87
C ALA A 290 -12.69 -18.02 -22.89
N GLY A 291 -11.77 -18.27 -23.81
CA GLY A 291 -11.42 -17.32 -24.86
C GLY A 291 -12.57 -17.05 -25.85
N VAL A 292 -13.40 -18.04 -26.17
CA VAL A 292 -14.62 -17.85 -26.98
C VAL A 292 -15.59 -16.92 -26.25
N LEU A 293 -15.94 -17.25 -25.01
CA LEU A 293 -16.85 -16.44 -24.20
C LEU A 293 -16.34 -15.01 -23.99
N GLY A 294 -15.04 -14.86 -23.74
CA GLY A 294 -14.38 -13.55 -23.60
C GLY A 294 -14.53 -12.68 -24.85
N ARG A 295 -14.30 -13.24 -26.06
CA ARG A 295 -14.46 -12.49 -27.33
C ARG A 295 -15.89 -12.04 -27.58
N TRP A 296 -16.87 -12.89 -27.29
CA TRP A 296 -18.28 -12.51 -27.39
C TRP A 296 -18.62 -11.38 -26.42
N GLN A 297 -18.17 -11.47 -25.18
CA GLN A 297 -18.39 -10.40 -24.22
C GLN A 297 -17.72 -9.08 -24.65
N GLU A 298 -16.48 -9.14 -25.14
CA GLU A 298 -15.75 -7.98 -25.66
C GLU A 298 -16.45 -7.36 -26.89
N SER A 299 -17.19 -8.15 -27.68
CA SER A 299 -17.98 -7.63 -28.81
C SER A 299 -19.25 -6.90 -28.40
N GLY A 300 -19.61 -6.91 -27.11
CA GLY A 300 -20.86 -6.35 -26.60
C GLY A 300 -22.09 -7.25 -26.82
N THR A 301 -21.92 -8.46 -27.35
CA THR A 301 -23.01 -9.42 -27.59
C THR A 301 -22.84 -10.61 -26.67
N THR A 302 -23.85 -10.91 -25.85
CA THR A 302 -23.75 -11.92 -24.79
C THR A 302 -24.78 -13.04 -24.97
N PRO A 303 -24.65 -13.86 -26.03
CA PRO A 303 -25.55 -15.00 -26.24
C PRO A 303 -25.49 -15.99 -25.07
N GLN A 304 -26.55 -16.78 -24.88
CA GLN A 304 -26.51 -17.82 -23.85
C GLN A 304 -25.48 -18.89 -24.25
N VAL A 305 -24.91 -19.59 -23.26
CA VAL A 305 -23.93 -20.65 -23.54
C VAL A 305 -24.51 -21.71 -24.47
N ARG A 306 -25.78 -22.09 -24.28
CA ARG A 306 -26.48 -23.04 -25.15
C ARG A 306 -26.50 -22.58 -26.62
N ASP A 307 -26.65 -21.27 -26.85
CA ASP A 307 -26.73 -20.70 -28.19
C ASP A 307 -25.37 -20.76 -28.88
N LEU A 308 -24.30 -20.53 -28.13
CA LEU A 308 -22.94 -20.68 -28.61
C LEU A 308 -22.56 -22.14 -28.86
N VAL A 309 -23.08 -23.08 -28.07
CA VAL A 309 -22.88 -24.53 -28.29
C VAL A 309 -23.54 -24.95 -29.61
N GLU A 310 -24.80 -24.55 -29.84
CA GLU A 310 -25.48 -24.82 -31.11
C GLU A 310 -24.76 -24.17 -32.29
N LEU A 311 -24.33 -22.91 -32.14
CA LEU A 311 -23.53 -22.24 -33.17
C LEU A 311 -22.22 -23.00 -33.44
N HIS A 312 -21.56 -23.53 -32.42
CA HIS A 312 -20.32 -24.31 -32.59
C HIS A 312 -20.55 -25.64 -33.32
N ARG A 313 -21.67 -26.30 -33.06
CA ARG A 313 -22.05 -27.55 -33.74
C ARG A 313 -22.29 -27.34 -35.24
N HIS A 314 -22.85 -26.19 -35.61
CA HIS A 314 -23.14 -25.84 -37.00
C HIS A 314 -21.97 -25.17 -37.74
N ASP A 315 -21.29 -24.23 -37.08
CA ASP A 315 -20.18 -23.43 -37.62
C ASP A 315 -19.19 -23.06 -36.49
N PRO A 316 -18.13 -23.88 -36.30
CA PRO A 316 -17.11 -23.62 -35.28
C PRO A 316 -16.41 -22.26 -35.44
N ASP A 317 -16.22 -21.78 -36.67
CA ASP A 317 -15.53 -20.51 -36.93
C ASP A 317 -16.41 -19.33 -36.53
N ALA A 318 -17.71 -19.37 -36.86
CA ALA A 318 -18.67 -18.37 -36.41
C ALA A 318 -18.80 -18.34 -34.88
N ALA A 319 -18.75 -19.51 -34.22
CA ALA A 319 -18.77 -19.57 -32.75
C ALA A 319 -17.54 -18.94 -32.11
N THR A 320 -16.38 -19.06 -32.76
CA THR A 320 -15.13 -18.49 -32.23
C THR A 320 -14.91 -17.02 -32.60
N SER A 321 -15.62 -16.46 -33.58
CA SER A 321 -15.45 -15.09 -34.05
C SER A 321 -16.79 -14.32 -34.10
N PRO A 322 -17.06 -13.41 -33.15
CA PRO A 322 -18.27 -12.60 -33.15
C PRO A 322 -18.46 -11.74 -34.42
N ARG A 323 -17.38 -11.46 -35.15
CA ARG A 323 -17.42 -10.72 -36.43
C ARG A 323 -17.88 -11.58 -37.61
N CYS A 324 -17.70 -12.88 -37.50
CA CYS A 324 -18.13 -13.87 -38.49
C CYS A 324 -19.54 -14.39 -38.18
N ALA A 325 -20.04 -14.14 -36.96
CA ALA A 325 -21.41 -14.42 -36.63
C ALA A 325 -22.35 -13.59 -37.52
N PRO A 326 -23.39 -14.21 -38.10
CA PRO A 326 -24.30 -13.49 -38.96
C PRO A 326 -24.98 -12.38 -38.15
N ALA A 327 -25.21 -11.21 -38.77
CA ALA A 327 -25.70 -9.99 -38.11
C ALA A 327 -26.77 -10.30 -37.05
N ARG A 328 -26.73 -9.64 -35.88
CA ARG A 328 -27.57 -9.88 -34.67
C ARG A 328 -28.97 -10.50 -34.92
N ALA A 329 -29.71 -9.98 -35.90
CA ALA A 329 -31.02 -10.49 -36.36
C ALA A 329 -31.04 -11.92 -36.95
N THR A 330 -29.87 -12.53 -37.17
CA THR A 330 -29.66 -13.87 -37.73
C THR A 330 -29.29 -14.84 -36.62
N VAL A 331 -28.50 -14.42 -35.63
CA VAL A 331 -28.34 -15.21 -34.39
C VAL A 331 -29.69 -15.32 -33.68
N GLU A 332 -30.44 -14.21 -33.53
CA GLU A 332 -31.80 -14.24 -32.98
C GLU A 332 -32.73 -15.21 -33.76
N ARG A 333 -32.59 -15.30 -35.09
CA ARG A 333 -33.37 -16.20 -35.95
C ARG A 333 -32.91 -17.67 -35.92
N THR A 334 -31.62 -17.93 -35.84
CA THR A 334 -31.06 -19.29 -35.87
C THR A 334 -31.20 -19.98 -34.51
N VAL A 335 -31.23 -19.21 -33.42
CA VAL A 335 -31.35 -19.77 -32.05
C VAL A 335 -32.72 -19.59 -31.41
N GLY A 336 -33.68 -18.98 -32.11
CA GLY A 336 -35.06 -18.83 -31.63
C GLY A 336 -35.18 -17.96 -30.38
N LEU A 337 -34.59 -16.77 -30.42
CA LEU A 337 -34.80 -15.72 -29.40
C LEU A 337 -35.95 -14.78 -29.78
#